data_AF-A0A497Y7U8-F1
#
_entry.id   AF-A0A497Y7U8-F1
#
_cell.length_a   1.000
_cell.length_b   1.000
_cell.length_c   1.000
_cell.angle_alpha   90.00
_cell.angle_beta   90.00
_cell.angle_gamma   90.00
#
_symmetry.space_group_name_H-M   'P 1'
#
loop_
_entity.id
_entity.type
_entity.pdbx_description
1 polymer ?
#
loop_
_entity_poly.entity_id
_entity_poly.type
_entity_poly.pdbx_seq_one_letter_code
_entity_poly.pdbx_strand_id
1 'polypeptide(L)'
;MKIFSYNLTEKCPYSLLKIGYVVVAIVWCISMLSCRKQEILPAQVRNENTRAVDFNVQLPGHTEAVSTYAITENEENAIHTVNVLAFKVTNKGLENESETFAYSVTGTSISTPDAANSAGKSFKAGLKIDNDNNYRFVVLANVSEQLNGITINEGERKEAVMAKLAFSKMGQWNATSVTNYDAFPMWGETEPAVITANTTALNSIAMVRSLARIDVVLKETAVSNFRLSSVSLVNSYAEGLIAPLSNNFNGNTVTSESMPSAAQRNVSPVTYQVLSPGKSLQQEIYAFESPKSSLQPNQTTGTELIIGGRYKGSAVDTYYRIAFMDGSGNAIPLLRNYKYSVNITAVGGAGYASISNAQNNIPINMEVELKQLDDGGLNVISTDGQYLLALSTDQAEVGAASGQVIPIRISSLGAPWYAYRDPKDAGWISVATEMDPASGKWSLLIYINSSNLGVSRPRTGKITVRLGDANTTIGRISKTITITQRNTN
;
A
#
# COMPACT_ATOMS: atom_id res chain seq x y z
N MET A 1 -16.07 101.98 -22.99
CA MET A 1 -14.84 102.75 -22.68
C MET A 1 -13.81 102.40 -23.76
N LYS A 2 -13.37 103.43 -24.52
CA LYS A 2 -12.17 103.56 -25.39
C LYS A 2 -11.48 102.27 -25.92
N ILE A 3 -11.40 101.96 -27.22
CA ILE A 3 -10.73 102.61 -28.41
C ILE A 3 -9.65 101.62 -28.93
N PHE A 4 -9.77 101.23 -30.21
CA PHE A 4 -8.74 100.91 -31.24
C PHE A 4 -7.67 99.82 -30.94
N SER A 5 -7.07 99.10 -31.90
CA SER A 5 -7.31 98.76 -33.31
C SER A 5 -6.09 97.94 -33.80
N TYR A 6 -6.30 97.11 -34.82
CA TYR A 6 -5.36 96.67 -35.87
C TYR A 6 -4.26 95.59 -35.64
N ASN A 7 -4.49 94.50 -36.40
CA ASN A 7 -3.65 93.79 -37.37
C ASN A 7 -2.50 92.82 -36.99
N LEU A 8 -2.75 91.57 -37.42
CA LEU A 8 -1.94 90.65 -38.25
C LEU A 8 -0.53 90.27 -37.76
N THR A 9 -0.35 88.98 -37.49
CA THR A 9 0.73 88.18 -38.12
C THR A 9 0.50 86.68 -37.99
N GLU A 10 0.35 86.07 -39.16
CA GLU A 10 0.56 84.68 -39.60
C GLU A 10 1.07 83.63 -38.60
N LYS A 11 0.35 82.50 -38.51
CA LYS A 11 0.99 81.17 -38.57
C LYS A 11 0.17 80.20 -39.43
N CYS A 12 0.84 79.73 -40.48
CA CYS A 12 0.44 78.73 -41.47
C CYS A 12 0.04 77.38 -40.83
N PRO A 13 -0.82 76.57 -41.48
CA PRO A 13 -1.43 75.38 -40.92
C PRO A 13 -0.51 74.16 -41.09
N TYR A 14 0.16 73.74 -40.02
CA TYR A 14 0.93 72.50 -40.05
C TYR A 14 0.06 71.28 -39.75
N SER A 15 -0.30 70.62 -40.85
CA SER A 15 -0.28 69.16 -41.02
C SER A 15 -1.18 68.31 -40.11
N LEU A 16 -2.44 68.15 -40.50
CA LEU A 16 -3.25 66.94 -40.26
C LEU A 16 -2.58 65.64 -40.76
N LEU A 17 -1.49 65.75 -41.53
CA LEU A 17 -0.68 64.63 -41.98
C LEU A 17 0.18 63.99 -40.87
N LYS A 18 0.46 64.66 -39.74
CA LYS A 18 1.34 64.10 -38.69
C LYS A 18 0.63 63.25 -37.61
N ILE A 19 -0.69 63.35 -37.47
CA ILE A 19 -1.45 62.53 -36.51
C ILE A 19 -1.73 61.13 -37.07
N GLY A 20 -1.89 61.01 -38.40
CA GLY A 20 -2.04 59.72 -39.08
C GLY A 20 -0.79 58.84 -38.97
N TYR A 21 0.41 59.42 -39.08
CA TYR A 21 1.65 58.64 -38.95
C TYR A 21 1.92 58.15 -37.52
N VAL A 22 1.48 58.88 -36.49
CA VAL A 22 1.64 58.45 -35.09
C VAL A 22 0.69 57.30 -34.75
N VAL A 23 -0.55 57.32 -35.26
CA VAL A 23 -1.50 56.22 -35.05
C VAL A 23 -1.12 54.97 -35.85
N VAL A 24 -0.63 55.12 -37.09
CA VAL A 24 -0.13 53.99 -37.89
C VAL A 24 1.16 53.41 -37.29
N ALA A 25 2.07 54.24 -36.75
CA ALA A 25 3.27 53.76 -36.06
C ALA A 25 2.96 53.01 -34.76
N ILE A 26 1.97 53.44 -33.98
CA ILE A 26 1.55 52.75 -32.74
C ILE A 26 0.87 51.40 -33.07
N VAL A 27 0.07 51.32 -34.14
CA VAL A 27 -0.54 50.05 -34.59
C VAL A 27 0.51 49.09 -35.14
N TRP A 28 1.57 49.59 -35.81
CA TRP A 28 2.70 48.76 -36.25
C TRP A 28 3.61 48.31 -35.07
N CYS A 29 3.79 49.14 -34.05
CA CYS A 29 4.54 48.77 -32.84
C CYS A 29 3.82 47.71 -31.98
N ILE A 30 2.48 47.66 -31.99
CA ILE A 30 1.71 46.62 -31.29
C ILE A 30 1.75 45.28 -32.06
N SER A 31 1.91 45.29 -33.39
CA SER A 31 2.12 44.05 -34.18
C SER A 31 3.50 43.40 -34.04
N MET A 32 4.51 44.11 -33.51
CA MET A 32 5.88 43.59 -33.32
C MET A 32 6.16 43.05 -31.91
N LEU A 33 5.20 43.14 -30.98
CA LEU A 33 5.29 42.54 -29.63
C LEU A 33 4.53 41.21 -29.49
N SER A 34 3.94 40.69 -30.58
CA SER A 34 3.32 39.35 -30.63
C SER A 34 4.30 38.24 -31.05
N CYS A 35 5.61 38.52 -31.08
CA CYS A 35 6.61 37.47 -31.15
C CYS A 35 6.85 36.94 -29.73
N ARG A 36 5.89 36.19 -29.17
CA ARG A 36 6.32 35.11 -28.26
C ARG A 36 7.17 34.22 -29.15
N LYS A 37 8.40 33.91 -28.72
CA LYS A 37 9.08 32.73 -29.23
C LYS A 37 8.08 31.59 -29.07
N GLN A 38 7.46 31.19 -30.18
CA GLN A 38 6.98 29.84 -30.31
C GLN A 38 8.27 29.05 -30.18
N GLU A 39 8.50 28.46 -29.01
CA GLU A 39 9.31 27.27 -28.98
C GLU A 39 8.65 26.38 -30.02
N ILE A 40 9.28 26.32 -31.19
CA ILE A 40 9.13 25.20 -32.07
C ILE A 40 9.63 24.07 -31.19
N LEU A 41 8.70 23.45 -30.45
CA LEU A 41 8.88 22.09 -29.99
C LEU A 41 9.42 21.39 -31.23
N PRO A 42 10.62 20.78 -31.16
CA PRO A 42 11.14 20.06 -32.31
C PRO A 42 9.98 19.19 -32.79
N ALA A 43 9.60 19.35 -34.06
CA ALA A 43 8.50 18.61 -34.64
C ALA A 43 8.66 17.17 -34.16
N GLN A 44 7.73 16.72 -33.31
CA GLN A 44 7.71 15.33 -32.88
C GLN A 44 7.71 14.57 -34.20
N VAL A 45 8.80 13.85 -34.49
CA VAL A 45 8.86 12.99 -35.66
C VAL A 45 7.64 12.09 -35.52
N ARG A 46 6.61 12.36 -36.32
CA ARG A 46 5.40 11.56 -36.36
C ARG A 46 5.83 10.30 -37.08
N ASN A 47 6.40 9.35 -36.34
CA ASN A 47 6.59 8.01 -36.85
C ASN A 47 5.19 7.51 -37.18
N GLU A 48 4.87 7.38 -38.47
CA GLU A 48 3.53 7.01 -38.94
C GLU A 48 3.05 5.66 -38.38
N ASN A 49 3.98 4.87 -37.82
CA ASN A 49 3.75 3.56 -37.21
C ASN A 49 3.68 3.58 -35.66
N THR A 50 3.66 4.75 -35.00
CA THR A 50 3.48 4.82 -33.53
C THR A 50 2.35 5.75 -33.12
N ARG A 51 1.68 5.39 -32.03
CA ARG A 51 0.56 6.12 -31.42
C ARG A 51 0.89 6.48 -29.99
N ALA A 52 0.76 7.76 -29.64
CA ALA A 52 0.79 8.20 -28.26
C ALA A 52 -0.53 7.77 -27.57
N VAL A 53 -0.41 6.92 -26.55
CA VAL A 53 -1.52 6.33 -25.81
C VAL A 53 -1.42 6.73 -24.34
N ASP A 54 -2.55 7.16 -23.78
CA ASP A 54 -2.71 7.42 -22.35
C ASP A 54 -2.87 6.11 -21.57
N PHE A 55 -2.06 5.92 -20.53
CA PHE A 55 -2.18 4.82 -19.59
C PHE A 55 -2.77 5.36 -18.30
N ASN A 56 -3.89 4.79 -17.88
CA ASN A 56 -4.51 5.10 -16.59
C ASN A 56 -4.24 3.95 -15.61
N VAL A 57 -3.47 4.25 -14.56
CA VAL A 57 -3.08 3.28 -13.53
C VAL A 57 -3.83 3.53 -12.23
N GLN A 58 -4.20 2.44 -11.56
CA GLN A 58 -4.75 2.45 -10.22
C GLN A 58 -3.67 1.97 -9.27
N LEU A 59 -3.31 2.82 -8.32
CA LEU A 59 -2.26 2.56 -7.35
C LEU A 59 -2.86 1.96 -6.08
N PRO A 60 -2.12 1.07 -5.40
CA PRO A 60 -2.66 0.39 -4.25
C PRO A 60 -2.86 1.36 -3.08
N GLY A 61 -4.02 1.26 -2.43
CA GLY A 61 -4.43 2.15 -1.36
C GLY A 61 -4.56 1.43 -0.04
N HIS A 62 -4.05 2.03 1.03
CA HIS A 62 -4.26 1.53 2.39
C HIS A 62 -4.64 2.70 3.28
N THR A 63 -5.90 3.11 3.23
CA THR A 63 -6.42 4.12 4.14
C THR A 63 -6.27 3.62 5.57
N GLU A 64 -5.45 4.31 6.37
CA GLU A 64 -5.58 4.59 7.81
C GLU A 64 -4.20 4.94 8.42
N ALA A 65 -4.21 6.07 9.14
CA ALA A 65 -3.15 6.75 9.90
C ALA A 65 -2.10 7.57 9.11
N VAL A 66 -2.00 8.86 9.45
CA VAL A 66 -0.99 9.81 8.95
C VAL A 66 0.10 9.93 10.02
N SER A 67 1.31 9.42 9.74
CA SER A 67 2.50 9.73 10.52
C SER A 67 3.06 11.09 10.09
N THR A 68 3.44 11.97 11.03
CA THR A 68 4.06 13.27 10.70
C THR A 68 5.57 13.22 10.50
N TYR A 69 6.18 12.04 10.67
CA TYR A 69 7.64 11.84 10.63
C TYR A 69 8.08 10.83 9.56
N ALA A 70 7.13 10.27 8.81
CA ALA A 70 7.36 9.32 7.75
C ALA A 70 6.80 9.85 6.43
N ILE A 71 7.06 9.13 5.34
CA ILE A 71 6.36 9.36 4.08
C ILE A 71 4.86 9.07 4.21
N THR A 72 4.05 9.70 3.36
CA THR A 72 2.61 9.45 3.29
C THR A 72 2.27 8.49 2.16
N GLU A 73 0.99 8.12 2.05
CA GLU A 73 0.49 7.33 0.92
C GLU A 73 0.80 7.97 -0.45
N ASN A 74 0.92 9.30 -0.53
CA ASN A 74 1.29 9.98 -1.78
C ASN A 74 2.69 9.60 -2.26
N GLU A 75 3.64 9.50 -1.34
CA GLU A 75 5.02 9.11 -1.64
C GLU A 75 5.14 7.59 -1.83
N GLU A 76 4.42 6.79 -1.05
CA GLU A 76 4.29 5.33 -1.30
C GLU A 76 3.71 5.04 -2.69
N ASN A 77 2.97 5.99 -3.26
CA ASN A 77 2.36 5.95 -4.59
C ASN A 77 3.11 6.79 -5.64
N ALA A 78 4.24 7.40 -5.31
CA ALA A 78 4.93 8.25 -6.26
C ALA A 78 5.47 7.44 -7.46
N ILE A 79 5.28 7.97 -8.67
CA ILE A 79 5.87 7.45 -9.89
C ILE A 79 6.84 8.52 -10.41
N HIS A 80 8.14 8.26 -10.30
CA HIS A 80 9.19 9.11 -10.84
C HIS A 80 9.63 8.66 -12.23
N THR A 81 9.66 7.35 -12.46
CA THR A 81 9.94 6.78 -13.78
C THR A 81 8.91 5.70 -14.11
N VAL A 82 8.65 5.52 -15.41
CA VAL A 82 7.78 4.46 -15.90
C VAL A 82 8.28 3.92 -17.23
N ASN A 83 8.30 2.59 -17.34
CA ASN A 83 8.61 1.85 -18.56
C ASN A 83 7.45 0.92 -18.90
N VAL A 84 7.21 0.73 -20.19
CA VAL A 84 6.19 -0.19 -20.70
C VAL A 84 6.87 -1.24 -21.57
N LEU A 85 6.68 -2.51 -21.24
CA LEU A 85 7.11 -3.65 -22.05
C LEU A 85 5.90 -4.19 -22.80
N ALA A 86 6.00 -4.30 -24.12
CA ALA A 86 4.98 -4.87 -24.97
C ALA A 86 5.28 -6.35 -25.23
N PHE A 87 4.34 -7.22 -24.87
CA PHE A 87 4.39 -8.65 -25.12
C PHE A 87 3.34 -9.02 -26.16
N LYS A 88 3.78 -9.51 -27.31
CA LYS A 88 2.87 -10.02 -28.35
C LYS A 88 2.18 -11.27 -27.84
N VAL A 89 0.85 -11.29 -27.94
CA VAL A 89 0.00 -12.42 -27.55
C VAL A 89 -0.32 -13.24 -28.80
N THR A 90 0.07 -14.51 -28.77
CA THR A 90 -0.25 -15.49 -29.82
C THR A 90 -1.30 -16.46 -29.29
N ASN A 91 -2.25 -16.87 -30.14
CA ASN A 91 -3.33 -17.79 -29.77
C ASN A 91 -4.20 -17.32 -28.59
N LYS A 92 -4.54 -16.02 -28.55
CA LYS A 92 -5.37 -15.42 -27.47
C LYS A 92 -6.66 -16.22 -27.25
N GLY A 93 -6.91 -16.63 -26.02
CA GLY A 93 -8.09 -17.40 -25.59
C GLY A 93 -8.04 -18.89 -25.89
N LEU A 94 -6.90 -19.42 -26.34
CA LEU A 94 -6.71 -20.85 -26.62
C LEU A 94 -5.75 -21.49 -25.59
N GLU A 95 -5.75 -22.82 -25.50
CA GLU A 95 -4.91 -23.57 -24.53
C GLU A 95 -3.40 -23.31 -24.67
N ASN A 96 -2.96 -22.93 -25.87
CA ASN A 96 -1.58 -22.62 -26.19
C ASN A 96 -1.33 -21.11 -26.34
N GLU A 97 -2.08 -20.27 -25.63
CA GLU A 97 -1.80 -18.85 -25.51
C GLU A 97 -0.36 -18.64 -25.01
N SER A 98 0.35 -17.71 -25.64
CA SER A 98 1.72 -17.39 -25.26
C SER A 98 2.02 -15.91 -25.44
N GLU A 99 2.82 -15.36 -24.52
CA GLU A 99 3.19 -13.95 -24.50
C GLU A 99 4.71 -13.82 -24.61
N THR A 100 5.16 -13.12 -25.66
CA THR A 100 6.59 -12.97 -25.96
C THR A 100 6.96 -11.51 -26.16
N PHE A 101 8.10 -11.10 -25.62
CA PHE A 101 8.58 -9.73 -25.68
C PHE A 101 8.72 -9.26 -27.13
N ALA A 102 8.20 -8.07 -27.43
CA ALA A 102 8.29 -7.44 -28.74
C ALA A 102 9.16 -6.18 -28.69
N TYR A 103 8.86 -5.27 -27.77
CA TYR A 103 9.59 -4.01 -27.62
C TYR A 103 9.31 -3.35 -26.26
N SER A 104 10.13 -2.37 -25.90
CA SER A 104 9.94 -1.55 -24.71
C SER A 104 9.88 -0.07 -25.06
N VAL A 105 9.15 0.72 -24.29
CA VAL A 105 9.10 2.17 -24.39
C VAL A 105 9.15 2.82 -23.02
N THR A 106 9.73 4.01 -22.94
CA THR A 106 9.69 4.83 -21.73
C THR A 106 8.43 5.70 -21.75
N GLY A 107 7.70 5.73 -20.64
CA GLY A 107 6.55 6.62 -20.51
C GLY A 107 6.97 8.04 -20.17
N THR A 108 6.07 8.99 -20.45
CA THR A 108 6.28 10.43 -20.31
C THR A 108 5.01 11.07 -19.75
N SER A 109 5.05 12.37 -19.44
CA SER A 109 3.86 13.12 -19.01
C SER A 109 3.14 12.47 -17.82
N ILE A 110 3.92 11.98 -16.85
CA ILE A 110 3.39 11.36 -15.63
C ILE A 110 2.62 12.44 -14.87
N SER A 111 1.36 12.15 -14.55
CA SER A 111 0.49 13.07 -13.82
C SER A 111 1.05 13.34 -12.43
N THR A 112 0.98 14.60 -11.99
CA THR A 112 1.28 14.96 -10.61
C THR A 112 0.21 14.38 -9.66
N PRO A 113 0.55 14.08 -8.41
CA PRO A 113 -0.46 13.73 -7.41
C PRO A 113 -1.51 14.85 -7.31
N ASP A 114 -2.79 14.49 -7.41
CA ASP A 114 -3.89 15.38 -7.05
C ASP A 114 -4.37 15.01 -5.64
N ALA A 115 -4.55 16.00 -4.76
CA ALA A 115 -5.07 15.81 -3.42
C ALA A 115 -6.48 15.17 -3.41
N ALA A 116 -7.22 15.24 -4.51
CA ALA A 116 -8.53 14.60 -4.67
C ALA A 116 -8.49 13.14 -5.17
N ASN A 117 -7.37 12.67 -5.72
CA ASN A 117 -7.26 11.31 -6.28
C ASN A 117 -5.80 10.79 -6.21
N SER A 118 -5.38 10.35 -5.03
CA SER A 118 -4.03 9.80 -4.80
C SER A 118 -3.81 8.42 -5.44
N ALA A 119 -4.88 7.67 -5.70
CA ALA A 119 -4.84 6.32 -6.27
C ALA A 119 -4.84 6.30 -7.81
N GLY A 120 -5.54 7.23 -8.48
CA GLY A 120 -5.55 7.31 -9.93
C GLY A 120 -4.42 8.16 -10.48
N LYS A 121 -3.48 7.56 -11.22
CA LYS A 121 -2.45 8.31 -11.98
C LYS A 121 -2.50 7.98 -13.46
N SER A 122 -1.90 8.84 -14.27
CA SER A 122 -1.79 8.63 -15.71
C SER A 122 -0.41 8.98 -16.25
N PHE A 123 -0.03 8.37 -17.37
CA PHE A 123 1.15 8.74 -18.14
C PHE A 123 0.90 8.44 -19.64
N LYS A 124 1.79 8.90 -20.51
CA LYS A 124 1.73 8.64 -21.96
C LYS A 124 2.86 7.73 -22.42
N ALA A 125 2.58 6.81 -23.33
CA ALA A 125 3.60 6.00 -24.00
C ALA A 125 3.35 5.91 -25.52
N GLY A 126 4.41 5.90 -26.31
CA GLY A 126 4.35 5.78 -27.77
C GLY A 126 4.34 4.33 -28.22
N LEU A 127 3.16 3.71 -28.33
CA LEU A 127 3.01 2.30 -28.73
C LEU A 127 3.06 2.14 -30.26
N LYS A 128 3.54 1.00 -30.76
CA LYS A 128 3.51 0.70 -32.21
C LYS A 128 2.07 0.41 -32.63
N ILE A 129 1.65 0.97 -33.77
CA ILE A 129 0.38 0.64 -34.40
C ILE A 129 0.53 -0.72 -35.08
N ASP A 130 -0.34 -1.65 -34.73
CA ASP A 130 -0.41 -3.01 -35.26
C ASP A 130 -1.86 -3.48 -35.13
N ASN A 131 -2.54 -3.60 -36.27
CA ASN A 131 -3.96 -3.96 -36.32
C ASN A 131 -4.18 -5.48 -36.27
N ASP A 132 -3.12 -6.27 -36.42
CA ASP A 132 -3.22 -7.72 -36.62
C ASP A 132 -2.88 -8.50 -35.34
N ASN A 133 -2.13 -7.89 -34.42
CA ASN A 133 -1.64 -8.56 -33.22
C ASN A 133 -2.17 -7.92 -31.94
N ASN A 134 -2.45 -8.78 -30.96
CA ASN A 134 -2.73 -8.37 -29.59
C ASN A 134 -1.43 -8.24 -28.81
N TYR A 135 -1.40 -7.26 -27.91
CA TYR A 135 -0.28 -7.04 -27.01
C TYR A 135 -0.78 -6.94 -25.57
N ARG A 136 -0.10 -7.63 -24.67
CA ARG A 136 -0.16 -7.33 -23.24
C ARG A 136 0.92 -6.32 -22.92
N PHE A 137 0.54 -5.23 -22.25
CA PHE A 137 1.49 -4.20 -21.83
C PHE A 137 1.76 -4.34 -20.35
N VAL A 138 3.02 -4.64 -20.01
CA VAL A 138 3.50 -4.62 -18.63
C VAL A 138 4.03 -3.24 -18.31
N VAL A 139 3.49 -2.62 -17.27
CA VAL A 139 3.89 -1.31 -16.76
C VAL A 139 4.81 -1.51 -15.56
N LEU A 140 5.96 -0.85 -15.59
CA LEU A 140 7.00 -0.91 -14.57
C LEU A 140 7.27 0.51 -14.06
N ALA A 141 7.06 0.77 -12.77
CA ALA A 141 7.30 2.08 -12.16
C ALA A 141 8.53 2.06 -11.24
N ASN A 142 9.32 3.13 -11.26
CA ASN A 142 10.50 3.36 -10.40
C ASN A 142 11.59 2.27 -10.49
N VAL A 143 11.75 1.65 -11.66
CA VAL A 143 12.69 0.53 -11.88
C VAL A 143 13.49 0.63 -13.19
N SER A 144 13.64 1.84 -13.74
CA SER A 144 14.30 2.03 -15.02
C SER A 144 15.77 1.58 -15.01
N GLU A 145 16.46 1.74 -13.88
CA GLU A 145 17.85 1.28 -13.73
C GLU A 145 17.94 -0.25 -13.76
N GLN A 146 17.04 -0.93 -13.07
CA GLN A 146 16.97 -2.40 -13.02
C GLN A 146 16.63 -2.97 -14.39
N LEU A 147 15.71 -2.33 -15.12
CA LEU A 147 15.38 -2.72 -16.49
C LEU A 147 16.57 -2.55 -17.45
N ASN A 148 17.30 -1.43 -17.34
CA ASN A 148 18.49 -1.18 -18.16
C ASN A 148 19.67 -2.10 -17.81
N GLY A 149 19.68 -2.67 -16.61
CA GLY A 149 20.70 -3.61 -16.14
C GLY A 149 20.56 -5.04 -16.68
N ILE A 150 19.49 -5.36 -17.41
CA ILE A 150 19.25 -6.70 -17.95
C ILE A 150 19.15 -6.69 -19.48
N THR A 151 19.45 -7.84 -20.09
CA THR A 151 19.23 -8.07 -21.52
C THR A 151 17.92 -8.83 -21.74
N ILE A 152 17.05 -8.26 -22.56
CA ILE A 152 15.79 -8.85 -23.01
C ILE A 152 15.85 -8.99 -24.53
N ASN A 153 15.61 -10.20 -25.04
CA ASN A 153 15.60 -10.45 -26.48
C ASN A 153 14.16 -10.47 -27.01
N GLU A 154 13.95 -9.98 -28.23
CA GLU A 154 12.67 -10.15 -28.92
C GLU A 154 12.32 -11.65 -29.03
N GLY A 155 11.06 -11.99 -28.77
CA GLY A 155 10.58 -13.37 -28.70
C GLY A 155 10.75 -14.04 -27.33
N GLU A 156 11.41 -13.42 -26.36
CA GLU A 156 11.56 -14.01 -25.02
C GLU A 156 10.22 -14.08 -24.28
N ARG A 157 9.93 -15.19 -23.60
CA ARG A 157 8.66 -15.39 -22.88
C ARG A 157 8.50 -14.39 -21.74
N LYS A 158 7.29 -13.86 -21.54
CA LYS A 158 6.99 -12.88 -20.46
C LYS A 158 7.48 -13.36 -19.10
N GLU A 159 7.24 -14.62 -18.75
CA GLU A 159 7.62 -15.19 -17.46
C GLU A 159 9.14 -15.16 -17.25
N ALA A 160 9.91 -15.44 -18.31
CA ALA A 160 11.37 -15.39 -18.26
C ALA A 160 11.88 -13.95 -18.10
N VAL A 161 11.25 -12.98 -18.78
CA VAL A 161 11.58 -11.56 -18.62
C VAL A 161 11.26 -11.09 -17.20
N MET A 162 10.08 -11.44 -16.65
CA MET A 162 9.69 -11.05 -15.28
C MET A 162 10.62 -11.66 -14.24
N ALA A 163 11.09 -12.91 -14.44
CA ALA A 163 12.03 -13.57 -13.54
C ALA A 163 13.44 -12.94 -13.51
N LYS A 164 13.82 -12.17 -14.55
CA LYS A 164 15.09 -11.42 -14.60
C LYS A 164 15.02 -10.08 -13.85
N LEU A 165 13.83 -9.52 -13.69
CA LEU A 165 13.62 -8.18 -13.13
C LEU A 165 13.61 -8.24 -11.60
N ALA A 166 14.80 -8.12 -11.00
CA ALA A 166 14.99 -8.03 -9.56
C ALA A 166 15.40 -6.61 -9.14
N PHE A 167 15.01 -6.22 -7.92
CA PHE A 167 15.47 -5.02 -7.26
C PHE A 167 16.34 -5.40 -6.08
N SER A 168 17.52 -4.77 -5.95
CA SER A 168 18.47 -5.02 -4.86
C SER A 168 18.65 -3.76 -4.02
N LYS A 169 18.46 -3.88 -2.71
CA LYS A 169 18.70 -2.82 -1.72
C LYS A 169 19.10 -3.44 -0.38
N MET A 170 20.34 -3.18 0.03
CA MET A 170 20.84 -3.53 1.36
C MET A 170 20.41 -2.49 2.40
N GLY A 171 20.07 -2.97 3.60
CA GLY A 171 19.75 -2.12 4.75
C GLY A 171 18.31 -1.61 4.74
N GLN A 172 18.11 -0.43 5.34
CA GLN A 172 16.79 0.17 5.49
C GLN A 172 16.26 0.70 4.15
N TRP A 173 14.95 0.57 3.95
CA TRP A 173 14.25 1.35 2.93
C TRP A 173 14.07 2.79 3.45
N ASN A 174 14.55 3.80 2.72
CA ASN A 174 14.45 5.18 3.18
C ASN A 174 13.02 5.70 3.02
N ALA A 175 12.38 5.93 4.17
CA ALA A 175 11.02 6.45 4.28
C ALA A 175 10.95 7.64 5.27
N THR A 176 12.09 8.31 5.49
CA THR A 176 12.26 9.27 6.59
C THR A 176 11.70 10.67 6.31
N SER A 177 11.42 11.02 5.04
CA SER A 177 10.90 12.34 4.65
C SER A 177 10.22 12.31 3.29
N VAL A 178 9.19 13.14 3.13
CA VAL A 178 8.48 13.36 1.86
C VAL A 178 9.33 14.00 0.76
N THR A 179 10.49 14.57 1.09
CA THR A 179 11.42 15.17 0.11
C THR A 179 12.64 14.30 -0.18
N ASN A 180 12.85 13.23 0.59
CA ASN A 180 14.00 12.33 0.45
C ASN A 180 13.61 10.92 0.89
N TYR A 181 13.15 10.13 -0.06
CA TYR A 181 12.72 8.75 0.13
C TYR A 181 13.11 7.90 -1.07
N ASP A 182 13.15 6.59 -0.85
CA ASP A 182 13.28 5.62 -1.94
C ASP A 182 11.89 5.34 -2.53
N ALA A 183 11.68 5.68 -3.79
CA ALA A 183 10.41 5.44 -4.48
C ALA A 183 10.19 3.94 -4.75
N PHE A 184 8.94 3.49 -4.63
CA PHE A 184 8.65 2.06 -4.58
C PHE A 184 8.62 1.44 -5.98
N PRO A 185 9.30 0.30 -6.19
CA PRO A 185 9.10 -0.52 -7.38
C PRO A 185 7.65 -0.97 -7.46
N MET A 186 7.04 -0.82 -8.62
CA MET A 186 5.68 -1.31 -8.88
C MET A 186 5.57 -1.95 -10.25
N TRP A 187 4.62 -2.88 -10.35
CA TRP A 187 4.30 -3.61 -11.56
C TRP A 187 2.79 -3.65 -11.77
N GLY A 188 2.34 -3.60 -13.01
CA GLY A 188 0.96 -3.90 -13.40
C GLY A 188 0.93 -4.34 -14.86
N GLU A 189 -0.18 -4.91 -15.30
CA GLU A 189 -0.35 -5.29 -16.71
C GLU A 189 -1.76 -5.02 -17.22
N THR A 190 -1.88 -4.78 -18.53
CA THR A 190 -3.17 -4.62 -19.20
C THR A 190 -3.78 -5.97 -19.54
N GLU A 191 -5.08 -5.99 -19.78
CA GLU A 191 -5.65 -7.01 -20.68
C GLU A 191 -5.02 -6.89 -22.09
N PRO A 192 -4.96 -7.99 -22.87
CA PRO A 192 -4.36 -7.95 -24.20
C PRO A 192 -5.19 -7.08 -25.15
N ALA A 193 -4.54 -6.11 -25.80
CA ALA A 193 -5.18 -5.11 -26.65
C ALA A 193 -4.48 -4.98 -28.02
N VAL A 194 -5.26 -4.60 -29.04
CA VAL A 194 -4.76 -4.21 -30.36
C VAL A 194 -4.54 -2.70 -30.38
N ILE A 195 -3.42 -2.25 -30.94
CA ILE A 195 -3.10 -0.83 -31.04
C ILE A 195 -3.37 -0.34 -32.45
N THR A 196 -4.42 0.47 -32.60
CA THR A 196 -4.80 1.06 -33.88
C THR A 196 -4.48 2.55 -33.91
N ALA A 197 -4.62 3.19 -35.06
CA ALA A 197 -4.51 4.65 -35.17
C ALA A 197 -5.52 5.42 -34.29
N ASN A 198 -6.61 4.77 -33.87
CA ASN A 198 -7.67 5.35 -33.05
C ASN A 198 -7.49 5.07 -31.55
N THR A 199 -6.54 4.22 -31.14
CA THR A 199 -6.28 3.95 -29.73
C THR A 199 -5.76 5.23 -29.06
N THR A 200 -6.53 5.79 -28.14
CA THR A 200 -6.17 6.99 -27.37
C THR A 200 -5.75 6.67 -25.95
N ALA A 201 -6.32 5.63 -25.34
CA ALA A 201 -6.04 5.24 -23.97
C ALA A 201 -6.13 3.73 -23.75
N LEU A 202 -5.42 3.25 -22.73
CA LEU A 202 -5.59 1.94 -22.10
C LEU A 202 -5.95 2.19 -20.63
N ASN A 203 -7.10 1.67 -20.22
CA ASN A 203 -7.72 2.03 -18.94
C ASN A 203 -7.47 0.97 -17.86
N SER A 204 -7.38 1.46 -16.62
CA SER A 204 -7.53 0.72 -15.36
C SER A 204 -6.53 -0.41 -15.14
N ILE A 205 -5.25 -0.08 -15.17
CA ILE A 205 -4.16 -1.01 -14.83
C ILE A 205 -3.95 -0.97 -13.32
N ALA A 206 -4.30 -2.06 -12.63
CA ALA A 206 -3.98 -2.20 -11.22
C ALA A 206 -2.47 -2.39 -11.05
N MET A 207 -1.85 -1.49 -10.29
CA MET A 207 -0.44 -1.57 -9.94
C MET A 207 -0.29 -2.26 -8.59
N VAL A 208 0.79 -3.04 -8.45
CA VAL A 208 1.14 -3.79 -7.25
C VAL A 208 2.55 -3.37 -6.85
N ARG A 209 2.74 -2.92 -5.61
CA ARG A 209 4.08 -2.64 -5.06
C ARG A 209 4.87 -3.93 -4.91
N SER A 210 6.19 -3.87 -5.12
CA SER A 210 7.09 -5.02 -4.88
C SER A 210 7.52 -5.17 -3.41
N LEU A 211 7.03 -4.30 -2.51
CA LEU A 211 7.39 -4.25 -1.10
C LEU A 211 6.16 -4.50 -0.21
N ALA A 212 6.40 -5.13 0.95
CA ALA A 212 5.45 -5.18 2.06
C ALA A 212 5.66 -3.97 2.98
N ARG A 213 4.58 -3.44 3.56
CA ARG A 213 4.64 -2.43 4.63
C ARG A 213 4.44 -3.10 5.98
N ILE A 214 5.26 -2.73 6.96
CA ILE A 214 5.15 -3.18 8.35
C ILE A 214 4.99 -1.95 9.25
N ASP A 215 3.90 -1.89 9.99
CA ASP A 215 3.65 -0.86 10.98
C ASP A 215 3.74 -1.47 12.38
N VAL A 216 4.54 -0.87 13.28
CA VAL A 216 4.62 -1.28 14.68
C VAL A 216 4.05 -0.19 15.57
N VAL A 217 2.98 -0.50 16.27
CA VAL A 217 2.21 0.46 17.07
C VAL A 217 2.24 0.09 18.54
N LEU A 218 2.67 1.04 19.38
CA LEU A 218 2.59 0.87 20.83
C LEU A 218 1.22 1.40 21.31
N LYS A 219 0.31 0.49 21.68
CA LYS A 219 -1.02 0.88 22.19
C LYS A 219 -0.89 1.48 23.60
N GLU A 220 -1.79 2.40 23.93
CA GLU A 220 -1.83 3.09 25.24
C GLU A 220 -1.79 2.11 26.43
N THR A 221 -2.42 0.96 26.30
CA THR A 221 -2.46 -0.11 27.31
C THR A 221 -1.06 -0.65 27.66
N ALA A 222 -0.11 -0.61 26.72
CA ALA A 222 1.27 -1.05 26.94
C ALA A 222 2.21 0.09 27.37
N VAL A 223 1.82 1.36 27.15
CA VAL A 223 2.68 2.54 27.40
C VAL A 223 3.03 2.69 28.87
N SER A 224 2.24 2.21 29.83
CA SER A 224 2.61 2.35 31.25
C SER A 224 3.85 1.53 31.64
N ASN A 225 4.05 0.36 31.02
CA ASN A 225 5.08 -0.61 31.42
C ASN A 225 6.20 -0.79 30.39
N PHE A 226 6.08 -0.21 29.20
CA PHE A 226 7.06 -0.40 28.12
C PHE A 226 7.38 0.92 27.43
N ARG A 227 8.63 1.06 26.98
CA ARG A 227 9.09 2.12 26.08
C ARG A 227 9.75 1.47 24.88
N LEU A 228 9.10 1.55 23.73
CA LEU A 228 9.67 1.10 22.45
C LEU A 228 10.92 1.94 22.14
N SER A 229 12.03 1.28 21.82
CA SER A 229 13.30 1.92 21.44
C SER A 229 13.72 1.58 20.02
N SER A 230 13.40 0.38 19.53
CA SER A 230 13.81 -0.07 18.21
C SER A 230 12.93 -1.19 17.68
N VAL A 231 12.92 -1.33 16.36
CA VAL A 231 12.37 -2.48 15.65
C VAL A 231 13.40 -2.97 14.65
N SER A 232 13.76 -4.25 14.71
CA SER A 232 14.74 -4.85 13.81
C SER A 232 14.09 -5.93 12.95
N LEU A 233 14.33 -5.89 11.65
CA LEU A 233 14.06 -7.01 10.75
C LEU A 233 15.25 -7.97 10.80
N VAL A 234 15.01 -9.21 11.22
CA VAL A 234 16.00 -10.30 11.17
C VAL A 234 15.67 -11.24 10.02
N ASN A 235 16.71 -11.86 9.43
CA ASN A 235 16.61 -12.71 8.24
C ASN A 235 15.96 -12.03 7.01
N SER A 236 15.84 -10.70 7.01
CA SER A 236 15.27 -9.97 5.89
C SER A 236 16.06 -10.13 4.59
N TYR A 237 15.34 -10.13 3.49
CA TYR A 237 15.93 -10.14 2.16
C TYR A 237 16.32 -8.73 1.73
N ALA A 238 17.44 -8.63 1.01
CA ALA A 238 17.91 -7.42 0.36
C ALA A 238 17.53 -7.39 -1.13
N GLU A 239 16.87 -8.45 -1.62
CA GLU A 239 16.46 -8.57 -3.01
C GLU A 239 15.03 -9.12 -3.12
N GLY A 240 14.29 -8.63 -4.13
CA GLY A 240 12.97 -9.12 -4.48
C GLY A 240 12.69 -8.95 -5.97
N LEU A 241 11.77 -9.76 -6.52
CA LEU A 241 11.31 -9.59 -7.91
C LEU A 241 10.42 -8.36 -8.02
N ILE A 242 10.55 -7.61 -9.11
CA ILE A 242 9.72 -6.43 -9.37
C ILE A 242 8.27 -6.84 -9.65
N ALA A 243 8.09 -7.87 -10.48
CA ALA A 243 6.78 -8.46 -10.80
C ALA A 243 6.52 -9.73 -9.98
N PRO A 244 5.25 -10.05 -9.64
CA PRO A 244 4.92 -11.36 -9.11
C PRO A 244 5.13 -12.44 -10.18
N LEU A 245 5.42 -13.67 -9.74
CA LEU A 245 5.34 -14.84 -10.62
C LEU A 245 3.88 -15.10 -10.98
N SER A 246 3.60 -15.54 -12.22
CA SER A 246 2.23 -15.68 -12.73
C SER A 246 1.33 -16.56 -11.86
N ASN A 247 1.87 -17.63 -11.26
CA ASN A 247 1.11 -18.54 -10.39
C ASN A 247 0.86 -17.99 -8.98
N ASN A 248 1.50 -16.87 -8.63
CA ASN A 248 1.47 -16.26 -7.30
C ASN A 248 0.62 -14.97 -7.29
N PHE A 249 -0.09 -14.69 -8.39
CA PHE A 249 -0.98 -13.55 -8.54
C PHE A 249 -2.28 -14.00 -9.23
N ASN A 250 -3.42 -13.68 -8.63
CA ASN A 250 -4.73 -14.13 -9.13
C ASN A 250 -5.50 -13.05 -9.92
N GLY A 251 -4.81 -11.99 -10.35
CA GLY A 251 -5.40 -10.83 -11.03
C GLY A 251 -5.80 -9.69 -10.10
N ASN A 252 -5.95 -9.94 -8.79
CA ASN A 252 -6.29 -8.92 -7.80
C ASN A 252 -5.30 -8.86 -6.64
N THR A 253 -4.88 -10.01 -6.12
CA THR A 253 -4.05 -10.14 -4.92
C THR A 253 -2.89 -11.10 -5.15
N VAL A 254 -1.78 -10.84 -4.45
CA VAL A 254 -0.65 -11.77 -4.38
C VAL A 254 -0.96 -12.87 -3.38
N THR A 255 -0.75 -14.12 -3.76
CA THR A 255 -1.14 -15.32 -3.00
C THR A 255 0.05 -16.09 -2.43
N SER A 256 1.27 -15.86 -2.95
CA SER A 256 2.53 -16.44 -2.44
C SER A 256 3.70 -15.54 -2.81
N GLU A 257 4.84 -15.72 -2.13
CA GLU A 257 6.06 -14.97 -2.36
C GLU A 257 6.65 -15.20 -3.76
N SER A 258 7.14 -14.14 -4.39
CA SER A 258 7.82 -14.17 -5.69
C SER A 258 9.25 -13.67 -5.52
N MET A 259 10.17 -14.61 -5.32
CA MET A 259 11.56 -14.35 -4.95
C MET A 259 12.54 -14.72 -6.07
N PRO A 260 13.65 -13.97 -6.24
CA PRO A 260 14.77 -14.45 -7.05
C PRO A 260 15.28 -15.79 -6.52
N SER A 261 15.69 -16.70 -7.42
CA SER A 261 16.16 -18.04 -7.04
C SER A 261 17.38 -18.03 -6.10
N ALA A 262 18.20 -16.98 -6.17
CA ALA A 262 19.38 -16.76 -5.34
C ALA A 262 19.31 -15.43 -4.57
N ALA A 263 18.11 -15.07 -4.08
CA ALA A 263 17.86 -13.79 -3.41
C ALA A 263 18.81 -13.57 -2.22
N GLN A 264 19.55 -12.46 -2.27
CA GLN A 264 20.46 -12.08 -1.20
C GLN A 264 19.72 -11.63 0.06
N ARG A 265 20.30 -11.92 1.22
CA ARG A 265 19.82 -11.44 2.52
C ARG A 265 20.62 -10.23 2.97
N ASN A 266 19.99 -9.42 3.81
CA ASN A 266 20.73 -8.46 4.61
C ASN A 266 21.72 -9.21 5.52
N VAL A 267 22.97 -8.72 5.55
CA VAL A 267 24.07 -9.34 6.30
C VAL A 267 23.91 -9.24 7.82
N SER A 268 23.09 -8.31 8.29
CA SER A 268 22.81 -8.04 9.70
C SER A 268 21.36 -7.59 9.88
N PRO A 269 20.83 -7.59 11.11
CA PRO A 269 19.49 -7.10 11.39
C PRO A 269 19.31 -5.64 10.93
N VAL A 270 18.30 -5.38 10.09
CA VAL A 270 17.96 -4.04 9.64
C VAL A 270 17.15 -3.36 10.73
N THR A 271 17.77 -2.43 11.47
CA THR A 271 17.21 -1.88 12.71
C THR A 271 16.76 -0.44 12.54
N TYR A 272 15.48 -0.17 12.82
CA TYR A 272 14.85 1.14 12.84
C TYR A 272 14.79 1.66 14.29
N GLN A 273 15.30 2.86 14.53
CA GLN A 273 15.38 3.46 15.86
C GLN A 273 14.16 4.33 16.15
N VAL A 274 13.62 4.23 17.36
CA VAL A 274 12.51 5.05 17.82
C VAL A 274 13.07 6.26 18.55
N LEU A 275 13.17 7.37 17.84
CA LEU A 275 13.84 8.60 18.30
C LEU A 275 13.08 9.37 19.38
N SER A 276 11.84 9.01 19.71
CA SER A 276 11.09 9.66 20.80
C SER A 276 10.20 8.67 21.54
N PRO A 277 10.22 8.66 22.90
CA PRO A 277 9.38 7.77 23.70
C PRO A 277 7.88 7.90 23.37
N GLY A 278 7.18 6.77 23.24
CA GLY A 278 5.75 6.73 22.93
C GLY A 278 5.42 6.74 21.43
N LYS A 279 6.43 6.81 20.56
CA LYS A 279 6.23 6.71 19.11
C LYS A 279 6.00 5.26 18.67
N SER A 280 5.08 5.13 17.73
CA SER A 280 4.93 3.97 16.85
C SER A 280 5.79 4.18 15.61
N LEU A 281 6.26 3.12 14.98
CA LEU A 281 6.88 3.18 13.65
C LEU A 281 5.81 2.83 12.62
N GLN A 282 5.23 3.85 11.98
CA GLN A 282 4.17 3.68 10.99
C GLN A 282 4.64 4.30 9.68
N GLN A 283 4.48 3.59 8.56
CA GLN A 283 4.93 4.00 7.22
C GLN A 283 6.46 4.16 7.13
N GLU A 284 7.22 3.45 7.96
CA GLU A 284 8.69 3.55 8.03
C GLU A 284 9.40 2.25 7.67
N ILE A 285 8.76 1.09 7.85
CA ILE A 285 9.39 -0.22 7.66
C ILE A 285 8.83 -0.86 6.40
N TYR A 286 9.69 -1.00 5.39
CA TYR A 286 9.37 -1.71 4.15
C TYR A 286 10.39 -2.81 3.93
N ALA A 287 9.92 -3.93 3.37
CA ALA A 287 10.76 -5.09 3.11
C ALA A 287 10.30 -5.82 1.84
N PHE A 288 11.26 -6.49 1.18
CA PHE A 288 10.93 -7.45 0.14
C PHE A 288 10.20 -8.66 0.72
N GLU A 289 9.59 -9.43 -0.18
CA GLU A 289 8.91 -10.66 0.19
C GLU A 289 9.82 -11.64 0.92
N SER A 290 9.20 -12.52 1.70
CA SER A 290 9.93 -13.50 2.48
C SER A 290 9.10 -14.75 2.67
N PRO A 291 9.69 -15.95 2.59
CA PRO A 291 8.99 -17.16 2.98
C PRO A 291 8.56 -17.07 4.44
N LYS A 292 7.57 -17.87 4.83
CA LYS A 292 7.16 -17.97 6.23
C LYS A 292 8.34 -18.34 7.14
N SER A 293 8.37 -17.78 8.35
CA SER A 293 9.36 -18.13 9.34
C SER A 293 9.02 -19.46 10.05
N SER A 294 9.97 -20.02 10.79
CA SER A 294 9.72 -21.13 11.71
C SER A 294 9.69 -20.60 13.13
N LEU A 295 8.66 -20.94 13.91
CA LEU A 295 8.57 -20.58 15.32
C LEU A 295 9.52 -21.39 16.20
N GLN A 296 10.19 -22.40 15.64
CA GLN A 296 11.16 -23.21 16.38
C GLN A 296 12.48 -22.45 16.59
N PRO A 297 13.16 -22.67 17.74
CA PRO A 297 14.50 -22.15 17.99
C PRO A 297 15.48 -22.51 16.88
N ASN A 298 16.36 -21.59 16.50
CA ASN A 298 17.45 -21.79 15.52
C ASN A 298 17.01 -22.27 14.11
N GLN A 299 15.73 -22.10 13.72
CA GLN A 299 15.20 -22.62 12.45
C GLN A 299 14.57 -21.54 11.55
N THR A 300 14.95 -20.29 11.72
CA THR A 300 14.28 -19.15 11.06
C THR A 300 14.76 -18.94 9.63
N THR A 301 13.91 -19.25 8.65
CA THR A 301 14.17 -18.99 7.22
C THR A 301 13.47 -17.74 6.69
N GLY A 302 12.41 -17.30 7.35
CA GLY A 302 11.63 -16.11 7.00
C GLY A 302 12.04 -14.86 7.76
N THR A 303 11.63 -13.70 7.25
CA THR A 303 11.79 -12.40 7.90
C THR A 303 10.96 -12.34 9.18
N GLU A 304 11.55 -11.86 10.26
CA GLU A 304 10.87 -11.69 11.55
C GLU A 304 11.18 -10.32 12.17
N LEU A 305 10.37 -9.91 13.13
CA LEU A 305 10.57 -8.68 13.88
C LEU A 305 11.19 -8.99 15.24
N ILE A 306 12.22 -8.24 15.59
CA ILE A 306 12.70 -8.13 16.97
C ILE A 306 12.38 -6.72 17.48
N ILE A 307 11.53 -6.66 18.49
CA ILE A 307 11.11 -5.40 19.12
C ILE A 307 12.04 -5.15 20.31
N GLY A 308 12.75 -4.03 20.30
CA GLY A 308 13.61 -3.59 21.40
C GLY A 308 12.94 -2.50 22.23
N GLY A 309 13.10 -2.55 23.54
CA GLY A 309 12.63 -1.48 24.41
C GLY A 309 12.88 -1.69 25.88
N ARG A 310 12.53 -0.69 26.69
CA ARG A 310 12.74 -0.69 28.14
C ARG A 310 11.48 -1.13 28.87
N TYR A 311 11.60 -2.21 29.62
CA TYR A 311 10.51 -2.74 30.45
C TYR A 311 10.56 -2.17 31.87
N LYS A 312 9.41 -1.72 32.39
CA LYS A 312 9.19 -1.32 33.79
C LYS A 312 10.24 -0.35 34.36
N GLY A 313 10.62 0.65 33.57
CA GLY A 313 11.59 1.68 33.99
C GLY A 313 13.06 1.25 33.97
N SER A 314 13.37 0.07 33.41
CA SER A 314 14.75 -0.37 33.16
C SER A 314 15.53 0.68 32.36
N ALA A 315 16.82 0.84 32.68
CA ALA A 315 17.75 1.66 31.89
C ALA A 315 18.29 0.93 30.65
N VAL A 316 18.13 -0.39 30.58
CA VAL A 316 18.65 -1.25 29.52
C VAL A 316 17.51 -1.84 28.71
N ASP A 317 17.70 -1.88 27.40
CA ASP A 317 16.76 -2.46 26.46
C ASP A 317 16.74 -3.98 26.57
N THR A 318 15.56 -4.54 26.34
CA THR A 318 15.32 -5.98 26.23
C THR A 318 14.52 -6.25 24.96
N TYR A 319 14.63 -7.48 24.43
CA TYR A 319 14.27 -7.79 23.04
C TYR A 319 13.22 -8.90 22.95
N TYR A 320 12.21 -8.68 22.11
CA TYR A 320 11.05 -9.56 21.96
C TYR A 320 10.93 -10.01 20.51
N ARG A 321 10.85 -11.32 20.28
CA ARG A 321 10.69 -11.90 18.94
C ARG A 321 9.21 -11.96 18.57
N ILE A 322 8.86 -11.41 17.41
CA ILE A 322 7.53 -11.46 16.82
C ILE A 322 7.62 -12.08 15.44
N ALA A 323 6.80 -13.11 15.21
CA ALA A 323 6.63 -13.75 13.92
C ALA A 323 5.25 -13.41 13.33
N PHE A 324 5.17 -13.34 12.01
CA PHE A 324 3.91 -13.13 11.30
C PHE A 324 3.15 -14.47 11.23
N MET A 325 1.89 -14.47 11.68
CA MET A 325 1.06 -15.68 11.75
C MET A 325 -0.33 -15.43 11.14
N ASP A 326 -0.99 -16.51 10.71
CA ASP A 326 -2.41 -16.53 10.37
C ASP A 326 -3.29 -16.80 11.60
N GLY A 327 -4.62 -16.74 11.41
CA GLY A 327 -5.56 -16.98 12.49
C GLY A 327 -5.59 -18.42 13.02
N SER A 328 -4.95 -19.36 12.32
CA SER A 328 -4.78 -20.75 12.78
C SER A 328 -3.48 -20.93 13.59
N GLY A 329 -2.69 -19.88 13.76
CA GLY A 329 -1.38 -19.91 14.42
C GLY A 329 -0.26 -20.51 13.57
N ASN A 330 -0.46 -20.61 12.26
CA ASN A 330 0.61 -20.97 11.35
C ASN A 330 1.40 -19.72 10.96
N ALA A 331 2.72 -19.85 10.84
CA ALA A 331 3.53 -18.77 10.27
C ALA A 331 3.13 -18.51 8.81
N ILE A 332 3.08 -17.24 8.43
CA ILE A 332 2.74 -16.79 7.07
C ILE A 332 3.94 -16.10 6.41
N PRO A 333 4.03 -16.12 5.07
CA PRO A 333 5.02 -15.36 4.34
C PRO A 333 4.75 -13.84 4.46
N LEU A 334 5.81 -13.07 4.22
CA LEU A 334 5.71 -11.64 3.97
C LEU A 334 5.47 -11.43 2.48
N LEU A 335 4.33 -10.86 2.11
CA LEU A 335 3.89 -10.71 0.73
C LEU A 335 3.93 -9.24 0.30
N ARG A 336 4.29 -9.01 -0.97
CA ARG A 336 4.37 -7.68 -1.56
C ARG A 336 2.99 -7.03 -1.58
N ASN A 337 2.94 -5.71 -1.48
CA ASN A 337 1.70 -4.92 -1.51
C ASN A 337 0.74 -5.17 -0.34
N TYR A 338 1.14 -5.92 0.69
CA TYR A 338 0.37 -6.07 1.93
C TYR A 338 0.82 -5.06 2.99
N LYS A 339 -0.11 -4.68 3.87
CA LYS A 339 0.17 -3.99 5.14
C LYS A 339 0.07 -4.99 6.30
N TYR A 340 1.14 -5.07 7.09
CA TYR A 340 1.18 -5.81 8.35
C TYR A 340 1.26 -4.84 9.52
N SER A 341 0.20 -4.72 10.30
CA SER A 341 0.17 -3.90 11.51
C SER A 341 0.39 -4.77 12.75
N VAL A 342 1.45 -4.48 13.48
CA VAL A 342 1.86 -5.14 14.72
C VAL A 342 1.61 -4.19 15.88
N ASN A 343 0.45 -4.36 16.51
CA ASN A 343 0.00 -3.54 17.62
C ASN A 343 0.45 -4.17 18.95
N ILE A 344 1.45 -3.62 19.61
CA ILE A 344 1.89 -4.05 20.95
C ILE A 344 0.81 -3.64 21.96
N THR A 345 0.16 -4.63 22.56
CA THR A 345 -1.00 -4.42 23.46
C THR A 345 -0.65 -4.56 24.94
N ALA A 346 0.29 -5.44 25.27
CA ALA A 346 0.80 -5.59 26.63
C ALA A 346 2.23 -6.17 26.62
N VAL A 347 2.97 -5.91 27.71
CA VAL A 347 4.28 -6.50 27.97
C VAL A 347 4.27 -7.03 29.40
N GLY A 348 4.39 -8.35 29.54
CA GLY A 348 4.23 -9.07 30.81
C GLY A 348 5.53 -9.23 31.62
N GLY A 349 6.68 -9.06 30.97
CA GLY A 349 7.99 -9.30 31.54
C GLY A 349 9.13 -8.77 30.66
N ALA A 350 10.37 -8.84 31.16
CA ALA A 350 11.55 -8.58 30.33
C ALA A 350 11.67 -9.66 29.24
N GLY A 351 12.13 -9.26 28.05
CA GLY A 351 12.46 -10.18 26.97
C GLY A 351 13.89 -10.72 27.10
N TYR A 352 14.53 -10.96 25.96
CA TYR A 352 15.91 -11.41 25.88
C TYR A 352 16.92 -10.26 26.04
N ALA A 353 18.17 -10.61 26.34
CA ALA A 353 19.26 -9.65 26.55
C ALA A 353 19.85 -9.07 25.24
N SER A 354 19.60 -9.70 24.08
CA SER A 354 20.10 -9.24 22.79
C SER A 354 19.19 -9.66 21.63
N ILE A 355 19.30 -8.98 20.49
CA ILE A 355 18.61 -9.33 19.24
C ILE A 355 18.87 -10.78 18.83
N SER A 356 20.14 -11.20 18.86
CA SER A 356 20.53 -12.58 18.51
C SER A 356 19.91 -13.61 19.46
N ASN A 357 19.86 -13.32 20.77
CA ASN A 357 19.24 -14.23 21.73
C ASN A 357 17.72 -14.32 21.52
N ALA A 358 17.06 -13.20 21.21
CA ALA A 358 15.65 -13.19 20.86
C ALA A 358 15.37 -14.00 19.58
N GLN A 359 16.13 -13.77 18.52
CA GLN A 359 15.98 -14.46 17.23
C GLN A 359 16.10 -15.99 17.36
N ASN A 360 17.01 -16.47 18.19
CA ASN A 360 17.31 -17.89 18.31
C ASN A 360 16.41 -18.65 19.30
N ASN A 361 15.48 -17.97 19.98
CA ASN A 361 14.58 -18.57 20.97
C ASN A 361 13.10 -18.30 20.66
N ILE A 362 12.20 -18.95 21.38
CA ILE A 362 10.75 -18.76 21.21
C ILE A 362 10.30 -17.35 21.65
N PRO A 363 9.20 -16.82 21.10
CA PRO A 363 8.59 -15.59 21.62
C PRO A 363 8.23 -15.69 23.11
N ILE A 364 8.42 -14.59 23.85
CA ILE A 364 8.07 -14.50 25.28
C ILE A 364 7.56 -13.10 25.62
N ASN A 365 6.70 -13.00 26.62
CA ASN A 365 6.44 -11.78 27.42
C ASN A 365 5.89 -10.54 26.68
N MET A 366 5.60 -10.60 25.38
CA MET A 366 5.00 -9.50 24.62
C MET A 366 3.75 -9.97 23.87
N GLU A 367 2.63 -9.31 24.16
CA GLU A 367 1.35 -9.54 23.51
C GLU A 367 1.15 -8.53 22.38
N VAL A 368 0.95 -9.04 21.16
CA VAL A 368 0.69 -8.23 19.98
C VAL A 368 -0.65 -8.59 19.35
N GLU A 369 -1.27 -7.60 18.73
CA GLU A 369 -2.32 -7.81 17.74
C GLU A 369 -1.72 -7.62 16.34
N LEU A 370 -1.78 -8.67 15.53
CA LEU A 370 -1.39 -8.66 14.13
C LEU A 370 -2.63 -8.42 13.29
N LYS A 371 -2.62 -7.35 12.48
CA LYS A 371 -3.59 -7.13 11.41
C LYS A 371 -2.87 -7.22 10.08
N GLN A 372 -3.33 -8.11 9.22
CA GLN A 372 -2.91 -8.18 7.83
C GLN A 372 -4.04 -7.59 6.99
N LEU A 373 -3.69 -6.62 6.15
CA LEU A 373 -4.59 -6.00 5.19
C LEU A 373 -4.02 -6.21 3.79
N ASP A 374 -4.84 -6.83 2.94
CA ASP A 374 -4.77 -6.73 1.48
C ASP A 374 -5.96 -5.92 0.96
N ASP A 375 -6.12 -5.84 -0.36
CA ASP A 375 -7.29 -5.21 -0.98
C ASP A 375 -8.61 -6.01 -0.74
N GLY A 376 -8.57 -7.18 -0.08
CA GLY A 376 -9.68 -8.11 0.13
C GLY A 376 -10.24 -8.20 1.56
N GLY A 377 -9.57 -7.64 2.58
CA GLY A 377 -10.10 -7.49 3.93
C GLY A 377 -9.10 -7.64 5.08
N LEU A 378 -9.60 -7.57 6.32
CA LEU A 378 -8.81 -7.61 7.55
C LEU A 378 -8.95 -8.96 8.26
N ASN A 379 -7.82 -9.57 8.61
CA ASN A 379 -7.78 -10.59 9.66
C ASN A 379 -7.22 -9.97 10.95
N VAL A 380 -7.88 -10.21 12.09
CA VAL A 380 -7.41 -9.73 13.40
C VAL A 380 -6.93 -10.91 14.23
N ILE A 381 -5.63 -10.92 14.54
CA ILE A 381 -4.97 -12.01 15.26
C ILE A 381 -4.33 -11.41 16.51
N SER A 382 -4.41 -12.08 17.65
CA SER A 382 -3.70 -11.68 18.86
C SER A 382 -2.96 -12.83 19.48
N THR A 383 -1.71 -12.57 19.83
CA THR A 383 -0.77 -13.61 20.19
C THR A 383 0.31 -13.04 21.10
N ASP A 384 0.76 -13.84 22.06
CA ASP A 384 2.02 -13.64 22.79
C ASP A 384 3.15 -14.56 22.26
N GLY A 385 2.85 -15.26 21.16
CA GLY A 385 3.67 -16.27 20.51
C GLY A 385 3.60 -17.66 21.12
N GLN A 386 2.98 -17.83 22.30
CA GLN A 386 2.62 -19.14 22.86
C GLN A 386 1.14 -19.44 22.66
N TYR A 387 0.28 -18.47 22.94
CA TYR A 387 -1.16 -18.53 22.82
C TYR A 387 -1.63 -17.60 21.71
N LEU A 388 -2.69 -17.99 21.01
CA LEU A 388 -3.26 -17.18 19.93
C LEU A 388 -4.78 -17.18 19.98
N LEU A 389 -5.37 -16.02 19.68
CA LEU A 389 -6.79 -15.81 19.44
C LEU A 389 -6.98 -14.98 18.17
N ALA A 390 -7.70 -15.50 17.19
CA ALA A 390 -7.98 -14.83 15.93
C ALA A 390 -9.46 -14.76 15.65
N LEU A 391 -9.87 -13.63 15.07
CA LEU A 391 -11.24 -13.32 14.68
C LEU A 391 -11.25 -12.89 13.21
N SER A 392 -12.32 -13.27 12.49
CA SER A 392 -12.55 -12.78 11.12
C SER A 392 -12.83 -11.28 11.06
N THR A 393 -13.27 -10.66 12.16
CA THR A 393 -13.38 -9.21 12.33
C THR A 393 -13.57 -8.87 13.82
N ASP A 394 -13.13 -7.69 14.24
CA ASP A 394 -13.42 -7.08 15.56
C ASP A 394 -14.55 -6.03 15.50
N GLN A 395 -15.14 -5.82 14.32
CA GLN A 395 -16.27 -4.91 14.11
C GLN A 395 -17.33 -5.52 13.18
N ALA A 396 -18.59 -5.25 13.47
CA ALA A 396 -19.68 -5.56 12.56
C ALA A 396 -20.77 -4.49 12.58
N GLU A 397 -21.26 -4.16 11.40
CA GLU A 397 -22.41 -3.26 11.24
C GLU A 397 -23.65 -4.03 10.82
N VAL A 398 -24.78 -3.67 11.42
CA VAL A 398 -26.09 -4.27 11.14
C VAL A 398 -27.15 -3.20 10.88
N GLY A 399 -28.21 -3.60 10.19
CA GLY A 399 -29.33 -2.73 9.89
C GLY A 399 -30.20 -2.46 11.12
N ALA A 400 -31.18 -1.58 10.99
CA ALA A 400 -32.04 -1.21 12.11
C ALA A 400 -33.01 -2.32 12.57
N ALA A 401 -33.15 -3.42 11.81
CA ALA A 401 -34.07 -4.51 12.11
C ALA A 401 -33.52 -5.47 13.18
N SER A 402 -34.42 -6.17 13.88
CA SER A 402 -34.08 -7.33 14.73
C SER A 402 -34.07 -8.63 13.91
N GLY A 403 -33.54 -9.70 14.49
CA GLY A 403 -33.48 -11.04 13.89
C GLY A 403 -32.25 -11.27 13.02
N GLN A 404 -31.36 -10.29 12.90
CA GLN A 404 -30.10 -10.44 12.16
C GLN A 404 -29.13 -11.32 12.97
N VAL A 405 -28.40 -12.18 12.26
CA VAL A 405 -27.36 -13.05 12.82
C VAL A 405 -26.04 -12.75 12.14
N ILE A 406 -25.01 -12.49 12.94
CA ILE A 406 -23.66 -12.20 12.46
C ILE A 406 -22.76 -13.38 12.83
N PRO A 407 -22.26 -14.16 11.86
CA PRO A 407 -21.27 -15.19 12.12
C PRO A 407 -19.86 -14.58 12.16
N ILE A 408 -19.18 -14.75 13.28
CA ILE A 408 -17.76 -14.39 13.44
C ILE A 408 -16.96 -15.68 13.56
N ARG A 409 -16.05 -15.94 12.61
CA ARG A 409 -15.16 -17.10 12.70
C ARG A 409 -14.09 -16.82 13.75
N ILE A 410 -13.88 -17.78 14.65
CA ILE A 410 -12.90 -17.67 15.71
C ILE A 410 -11.97 -18.88 15.66
N SER A 411 -10.68 -18.62 15.84
CA SER A 411 -9.66 -19.65 15.94
C SER A 411 -8.74 -19.34 17.11
N SER A 412 -8.28 -20.39 17.79
CA SER A 412 -7.35 -20.26 18.91
C SER A 412 -6.29 -21.35 18.90
N LEU A 413 -5.11 -21.03 19.44
CA LEU A 413 -4.01 -21.98 19.63
C LEU A 413 -3.54 -21.92 21.09
N GLY A 414 -3.21 -23.08 21.65
CA GLY A 414 -2.69 -23.23 23.02
C GLY A 414 -3.75 -23.23 24.11
N ALA A 415 -4.96 -22.73 23.86
CA ALA A 415 -6.09 -22.74 24.81
C ALA A 415 -7.46 -22.67 24.08
N PRO A 416 -8.56 -23.15 24.70
CA PRO A 416 -9.91 -22.88 24.21
C PRO A 416 -10.25 -21.38 24.35
N TRP A 417 -11.36 -20.96 23.73
CA TRP A 417 -11.90 -19.61 23.89
C TRP A 417 -13.33 -19.64 24.40
N TYR A 418 -13.76 -18.56 25.06
CA TYR A 418 -15.15 -18.30 25.39
C TYR A 418 -15.51 -16.84 25.08
N ALA A 419 -16.79 -16.57 24.85
CA ALA A 419 -17.31 -15.24 24.55
C ALA A 419 -18.45 -14.85 25.48
N TYR A 420 -18.50 -13.58 25.86
CA TYR A 420 -19.59 -13.01 26.66
C TYR A 420 -19.86 -11.57 26.22
N ARG A 421 -21.12 -11.17 26.27
CA ARG A 421 -21.55 -9.80 25.99
C ARG A 421 -21.39 -8.91 27.22
N ASP A 422 -21.28 -7.60 27.01
CA ASP A 422 -21.45 -6.63 28.09
C ASP A 422 -22.87 -6.77 28.67
N PRO A 423 -23.04 -6.86 30.01
CA PRO A 423 -24.36 -6.93 30.63
C PRO A 423 -25.31 -5.80 30.21
N LYS A 424 -24.79 -4.61 29.87
CA LYS A 424 -25.59 -3.47 29.39
C LYS A 424 -26.25 -3.73 28.04
N ASP A 425 -25.67 -4.61 27.24
CA ASP A 425 -26.16 -4.94 25.90
C ASP A 425 -27.10 -6.15 25.87
N ALA A 426 -27.36 -6.77 27.03
CA ALA A 426 -28.18 -7.98 27.11
C ALA A 426 -29.63 -7.80 26.65
N GLY A 427 -30.13 -6.56 26.61
CA GLY A 427 -31.47 -6.25 26.09
C GLY A 427 -31.58 -6.29 24.56
N TRP A 428 -30.47 -6.38 23.83
CA TRP A 428 -30.51 -6.34 22.36
C TRP A 428 -29.48 -7.22 21.65
N ILE A 429 -28.48 -7.74 22.36
CA ILE A 429 -27.50 -8.70 21.85
C ILE A 429 -27.59 -10.01 22.64
N SER A 430 -27.56 -11.14 21.93
CA SER A 430 -27.21 -12.45 22.52
C SER A 430 -26.15 -13.16 21.69
N VAL A 431 -25.46 -14.12 22.31
CA VAL A 431 -24.37 -14.87 21.69
C VAL A 431 -24.58 -16.36 21.83
N ALA A 432 -24.19 -17.13 20.82
CA ALA A 432 -24.11 -18.59 20.84
C ALA A 432 -22.86 -19.03 20.08
N THR A 433 -22.48 -20.31 20.20
CA THR A 433 -21.39 -20.89 19.43
C THR A 433 -21.92 -22.02 18.54
N GLU A 434 -21.32 -22.15 17.36
CA GLU A 434 -21.64 -23.21 16.41
C GLU A 434 -20.33 -23.78 15.85
N MET A 435 -20.25 -25.10 15.70
CA MET A 435 -19.11 -25.75 15.05
C MET A 435 -19.49 -26.05 13.60
N ASP A 436 -18.65 -25.63 12.65
CA ASP A 436 -18.74 -26.12 11.28
C ASP A 436 -18.24 -27.57 11.22
N PRO A 437 -19.10 -28.55 10.92
CA PRO A 437 -18.72 -29.96 10.93
C PRO A 437 -17.73 -30.33 9.80
N ALA A 438 -17.64 -29.54 8.73
CA ALA A 438 -16.73 -29.81 7.62
C ALA A 438 -15.29 -29.33 7.92
N SER A 439 -15.16 -28.16 8.53
CA SER A 439 -13.85 -27.58 8.88
C SER A 439 -13.39 -27.86 10.30
N GLY A 440 -14.29 -28.31 11.19
CA GLY A 440 -14.04 -28.47 12.62
C GLY A 440 -13.82 -27.13 13.36
N LYS A 441 -14.07 -26.00 12.70
CA LYS A 441 -13.84 -24.66 13.26
C LYS A 441 -15.09 -24.13 13.94
N TRP A 442 -14.91 -23.45 15.07
CA TRP A 442 -16.00 -22.82 15.80
C TRP A 442 -16.26 -21.39 15.31
N SER A 443 -17.54 -21.03 15.22
CA SER A 443 -18.01 -19.68 14.97
C SER A 443 -18.80 -19.15 16.17
N LEU A 444 -18.66 -17.86 16.43
CA LEU A 444 -19.52 -17.11 17.34
C LEU A 444 -20.69 -16.53 16.53
N LEU A 445 -21.91 -16.88 16.92
CA LEU A 445 -23.13 -16.32 16.36
C LEU A 445 -23.61 -15.19 17.26
N ILE A 446 -23.75 -14.00 16.68
CA ILE A 446 -24.23 -12.81 17.37
C ILE A 446 -25.64 -12.51 16.87
N TYR A 447 -26.61 -12.53 17.77
CA TYR A 447 -28.02 -12.30 17.48
C TYR A 447 -28.43 -10.88 17.88
N ILE A 448 -29.11 -10.19 16.96
CA ILE A 448 -29.69 -8.87 17.20
C ILE A 448 -31.16 -9.03 17.60
N ASN A 449 -31.44 -8.90 18.89
CA ASN A 449 -32.74 -9.25 19.49
C ASN A 449 -33.77 -8.12 19.45
N SER A 450 -33.34 -6.88 19.21
CA SER A 450 -34.26 -5.74 19.09
C SER A 450 -33.89 -4.80 17.96
N SER A 451 -34.89 -4.10 17.43
CA SER A 451 -34.74 -3.10 16.38
C SER A 451 -34.30 -1.76 16.95
N ASN A 452 -33.55 -0.98 16.16
CA ASN A 452 -33.21 0.42 16.44
C ASN A 452 -33.96 1.39 15.51
N LEU A 453 -35.20 1.04 15.13
CA LEU A 453 -36.07 1.85 14.28
C LEU A 453 -36.61 3.06 15.04
N GLY A 454 -36.67 4.22 14.38
CA GLY A 454 -37.20 5.47 14.98
C GLY A 454 -36.29 6.12 16.02
N VAL A 455 -35.06 5.62 16.21
CA VAL A 455 -34.06 6.20 17.11
C VAL A 455 -33.12 7.11 16.32
N SER A 456 -32.87 8.31 16.82
CA SER A 456 -32.11 9.33 16.09
C SER A 456 -30.62 9.02 15.94
N ARG A 457 -30.08 8.06 16.70
CA ARG A 457 -28.65 7.73 16.70
C ARG A 457 -28.43 6.21 16.60
N PRO A 458 -27.36 5.77 15.92
CA PRO A 458 -26.93 4.39 15.99
C PRO A 458 -26.58 4.02 17.43
N ARG A 459 -26.75 2.74 17.79
CA ARG A 459 -26.32 2.19 19.08
C ARG A 459 -25.20 1.19 18.89
N THR A 460 -24.34 1.10 19.89
CA THR A 460 -23.14 0.27 19.86
C THR A 460 -23.15 -0.68 21.05
N GLY A 461 -22.79 -1.94 20.81
CA GLY A 461 -22.70 -2.97 21.83
C GLY A 461 -21.39 -3.73 21.74
N LYS A 462 -21.01 -4.39 22.83
CA LYS A 462 -19.70 -5.03 22.97
C LYS A 462 -19.82 -6.50 23.36
N ILE A 463 -19.02 -7.32 22.70
CA ILE A 463 -18.81 -8.72 23.05
C ILE A 463 -17.33 -8.94 23.29
N THR A 464 -16.98 -9.52 24.42
CA THR A 464 -15.62 -9.91 24.74
C THR A 464 -15.41 -11.39 24.46
N VAL A 465 -14.39 -11.70 23.68
CA VAL A 465 -13.85 -13.05 23.45
C VAL A 465 -12.53 -13.17 24.21
N ARG A 466 -12.30 -14.28 24.91
CA ARG A 466 -11.11 -14.46 25.73
C ARG A 466 -10.60 -15.91 25.67
N LEU A 467 -9.29 -16.08 25.80
CA LEU A 467 -8.69 -17.40 25.98
C LEU A 467 -8.90 -17.95 27.40
N GLY A 468 -9.18 -19.24 27.47
CA GLY A 468 -9.59 -19.95 28.68
C GLY A 468 -11.00 -20.54 28.54
N ASP A 469 -11.49 -21.10 29.64
CA ASP A 469 -12.88 -21.49 29.79
C ASP A 469 -13.63 -20.46 30.64
N ALA A 470 -14.95 -20.65 30.80
CA ALA A 470 -15.79 -19.72 31.56
C ALA A 470 -15.37 -19.53 33.03
N ASN A 471 -14.60 -20.46 33.59
CA ASN A 471 -14.19 -20.49 34.99
C ASN A 471 -12.68 -20.23 35.17
N THR A 472 -11.88 -20.38 34.11
CA THR A 472 -10.42 -20.38 34.16
C THR A 472 -9.87 -19.55 33.02
N THR A 473 -9.20 -18.46 33.35
CA THR A 473 -8.48 -17.64 32.36
C THR A 473 -7.10 -18.23 32.10
N ILE A 474 -6.75 -18.48 30.83
CA ILE A 474 -5.42 -18.92 30.41
C ILE A 474 -4.82 -17.83 29.52
N GLY A 475 -3.72 -17.22 29.98
CA GLY A 475 -3.13 -16.05 29.32
C GLY A 475 -3.93 -14.76 29.54
N ARG A 476 -3.39 -13.61 29.09
CA ARG A 476 -4.08 -12.30 29.21
C ARG A 476 -4.81 -11.89 27.93
N ILE A 477 -4.76 -12.71 26.88
CA ILE A 477 -5.30 -12.43 25.56
C ILE A 477 -6.83 -12.38 25.59
N SER A 478 -7.39 -11.23 25.24
CA SER A 478 -8.82 -11.00 25.04
C SER A 478 -9.08 -9.99 23.93
N LYS A 479 -10.26 -10.06 23.32
CA LYS A 479 -10.71 -9.17 22.26
C LYS A 479 -12.13 -8.71 22.45
N THR A 480 -12.39 -7.47 22.08
CA THR A 480 -13.74 -6.90 22.06
C THR A 480 -14.20 -6.77 20.62
N ILE A 481 -15.31 -7.41 20.28
CA ILE A 481 -16.06 -7.21 19.06
C ILE A 481 -17.04 -6.06 19.30
N THR A 482 -17.01 -5.06 18.44
CA THR A 482 -17.92 -3.90 18.49
C THR A 482 -19.01 -4.05 17.45
N ILE A 483 -20.27 -4.05 17.90
CA ILE A 483 -21.44 -4.17 17.03
C ILE A 483 -22.13 -2.82 16.94
N THR A 484 -22.24 -2.27 15.73
CA THR A 484 -22.94 -1.01 15.48
C THR A 484 -24.25 -1.29 14.75
N GLN A 485 -25.37 -0.99 15.40
CA GLN A 485 -26.68 -1.08 14.77
C GLN A 485 -27.08 0.30 14.21
N ARG A 486 -27.19 0.37 12.88
CA ARG A 486 -27.56 1.59 12.17
C ARG A 486 -28.97 2.05 12.54
N ASN A 487 -29.21 3.35 12.39
CA ASN A 487 -30.54 3.94 12.42
C ASN A 487 -31.19 3.84 11.03
N THR A 488 -32.47 4.18 10.96
CA THR A 488 -33.18 4.42 9.71
C THR A 488 -33.50 5.91 9.67
N ASN A 489 -33.04 6.60 8.63
CA ASN A 489 -33.80 7.68 8.03
C ASN A 489 -34.49 7.11 6.80
#